data_AF-A0A7C1QNJ8-F1
#
_entry.id   AF-A0A7C1QNJ8-F1
#
_cell.length_a   1.000
_cell.length_b   1.000
_cell.length_c   1.000
_cell.angle_alpha   90.00
_cell.angle_beta   90.00
_cell.angle_gamma   90.00
#
_symmetry.space_group_name_H-M   'P 1'
#
loop_
_entity.id
_entity.type
_entity.pdbx_description
1 polymer ?
#
loop_
_entity_poly.entity_id
_entity_poly.type
_entity_poly.pdbx_seq_one_letter_code
_entity_poly.pdbx_strand_id
1 'polypeptide(L)'
;MKKIFVLVVFMFVCSPGIAQSDTQESSSEITVTQDKEMEQVKKQVEKAEAEAKKEKKEATDKKKEEKLKKQINSKEKSISKEGKQIEKLKNQLEKGKLKGTLSPVDIQKIEDKVAKSQMKVMKEQEKLKKLNRKL
;
A
#
# COMPACT_ATOMS: atom_id res chain seq x y z
N MET A 1 -2.66 -28.99 13.12
CA MET A 1 -1.27 -28.98 12.59
C MET A 1 -0.26 -29.79 13.41
N LYS A 2 -0.50 -30.10 14.70
CA LYS A 2 0.43 -30.94 15.50
C LYS A 2 0.54 -32.40 15.04
N LYS A 3 -0.52 -32.97 14.43
CA LYS A 3 -0.55 -34.38 14.00
C LYS A 3 0.26 -34.67 12.73
N ILE A 4 0.48 -33.68 11.87
CA ILE A 4 1.27 -33.82 10.64
C ILE A 4 2.77 -33.77 10.93
N PHE A 5 3.17 -33.01 11.96
CA PHE A 5 4.58 -32.91 12.38
C PHE A 5 5.10 -34.20 13.05
N VAL A 6 4.23 -34.95 13.73
CA VAL A 6 4.59 -36.23 14.38
C VAL A 6 4.83 -37.36 13.36
N LEU A 7 4.16 -37.31 12.21
CA LEU A 7 4.25 -38.35 11.18
C LEU A 7 5.55 -38.23 10.36
N VAL A 8 6.05 -37.00 10.17
CA VAL A 8 7.32 -36.73 9.47
C VAL A 8 8.54 -37.10 10.33
N VAL A 9 8.45 -36.99 11.66
CA VAL A 9 9.55 -37.36 12.57
C VAL A 9 9.64 -38.88 12.75
N PHE A 10 8.53 -39.62 12.65
CA PHE A 10 8.54 -41.08 12.80
C PHE A 10 9.18 -41.80 11.61
N MET A 11 9.17 -41.20 10.41
CA MET A 11 9.84 -41.77 9.23
C MET A 11 11.37 -41.64 9.24
N PHE A 12 11.97 -40.89 10.17
CA PHE A 12 13.42 -40.68 10.23
C PHE A 12 14.14 -41.63 11.21
N VAL A 13 13.42 -42.41 12.01
CA VAL A 13 14.02 -43.27 13.08
C VAL A 13 14.06 -44.76 12.69
N CYS A 14 13.48 -45.14 11.56
CA CYS A 14 13.49 -46.53 11.09
C CYS A 14 14.27 -46.68 9.78
N SER A 15 15.60 -46.70 9.88
CA SER A 15 16.43 -47.43 8.91
C SER A 15 17.04 -48.65 9.60
N PRO A 16 16.92 -49.86 9.03
CA PRO A 16 17.46 -51.08 9.61
C PRO A 16 18.98 -51.11 9.49
N GLY A 17 19.64 -51.66 10.51
CA GLY A 17 21.08 -51.91 10.50
C GLY A 17 21.47 -52.84 9.37
N ILE A 18 22.48 -52.42 8.60
CA ILE A 18 23.23 -53.27 7.68
C ILE A 18 24.59 -53.53 8.33
N ALA A 19 24.76 -54.75 8.82
CA ALA A 19 26.07 -55.32 9.13
C ALA A 19 26.55 -56.07 7.89
N GLN A 20 27.51 -55.53 7.14
CA GLN A 20 28.47 -56.34 6.38
C GLN A 20 29.72 -55.52 6.04
N SER A 21 30.84 -56.22 6.20
CA SER A 21 32.25 -55.87 6.08
C SER A 21 32.67 -55.26 4.74
N ASP A 22 33.82 -54.57 4.81
CA ASP A 22 34.68 -54.13 3.72
C ASP A 22 34.07 -53.15 2.70
N THR A 23 34.48 -51.89 2.77
CA THR A 23 35.39 -51.26 1.80
C THR A 23 35.39 -49.75 2.05
N GLN A 24 36.59 -49.21 2.21
CA GLN A 24 36.94 -47.83 2.56
C GLN A 24 36.58 -46.77 1.48
N GLU A 25 35.57 -47.00 0.64
CA GLU A 25 35.20 -46.12 -0.48
C GLU A 25 33.82 -45.43 -0.36
N SER A 26 32.95 -45.85 0.59
CA SER A 26 31.55 -45.37 0.67
C SER A 26 31.35 -44.03 1.39
N SER A 27 32.32 -43.57 2.19
CA SER A 27 32.16 -42.37 3.05
C SER A 27 32.17 -41.05 2.27
N SER A 28 32.85 -41.01 1.13
CA SER A 28 32.92 -39.83 0.23
C SER A 28 31.67 -39.66 -0.62
N GLU A 29 30.93 -40.71 -0.93
CA GLU A 29 29.76 -40.63 -1.80
C GLU A 29 28.49 -40.20 -1.03
N ILE A 30 28.34 -40.69 0.20
CA ILE A 30 27.21 -40.36 1.09
C ILE A 30 27.25 -38.89 1.53
N THR A 31 28.44 -38.35 1.79
CA THR A 31 28.66 -36.93 2.13
C THR A 31 28.34 -36.02 0.94
N VAL A 32 28.77 -36.39 -0.27
CA VAL A 32 28.47 -35.64 -1.50
C VAL A 32 26.98 -35.61 -1.84
N THR A 33 26.22 -36.68 -1.56
CA THR A 33 24.75 -36.68 -1.73
C THR A 33 24.02 -35.84 -0.70
N GLN A 34 24.44 -35.88 0.58
CA GLN A 34 23.86 -35.04 1.63
C GLN A 34 24.12 -33.54 1.38
N ASP A 35 25.31 -33.20 0.88
CA ASP A 35 25.65 -31.82 0.53
C ASP A 35 24.81 -31.32 -0.65
N LYS A 36 24.58 -32.15 -1.67
CA LYS A 36 23.69 -31.81 -2.81
C LYS A 36 22.24 -31.62 -2.37
N GLU A 37 21.73 -32.45 -1.47
CA GLU A 37 20.38 -32.31 -0.92
C GLU A 37 20.25 -31.06 -0.04
N MET A 38 21.26 -30.78 0.81
CA MET A 38 21.30 -29.53 1.59
C MET A 38 21.40 -28.29 0.68
N GLU A 39 22.15 -28.36 -0.42
CA GLU A 39 22.26 -27.26 -1.38
C GLU A 39 20.95 -27.03 -2.14
N GLN A 40 20.24 -28.10 -2.51
CA GLN A 40 18.91 -28.00 -3.13
C GLN A 40 17.87 -27.45 -2.16
N VAL A 41 17.89 -27.88 -0.89
CA VAL A 41 17.01 -27.35 0.14
C VAL A 41 17.32 -25.87 0.41
N LYS A 42 18.60 -25.47 0.52
CA LYS A 42 18.99 -24.07 0.64
C LYS A 42 18.51 -23.23 -0.54
N LYS A 43 18.69 -23.71 -1.78
CA LYS A 43 18.20 -23.03 -2.99
C LYS A 43 16.68 -22.90 -3.01
N GLN A 44 15.94 -23.90 -2.53
CA GLN A 44 14.48 -23.83 -2.44
C GLN A 44 14.01 -22.86 -1.35
N VAL A 45 14.67 -22.84 -0.19
CA VAL A 45 14.39 -21.87 0.87
C VAL A 45 14.71 -20.45 0.43
N GLU A 46 15.85 -20.21 -0.22
CA GLU A 46 16.20 -18.89 -0.76
C GLU A 46 15.20 -18.41 -1.83
N LYS A 47 14.76 -19.29 -2.73
CA LYS A 47 13.73 -18.97 -3.72
C LYS A 47 12.40 -18.60 -3.06
N ALA A 48 11.95 -19.41 -2.10
CA ALA A 48 10.71 -19.14 -1.37
C ALA A 48 10.81 -17.85 -0.55
N GLU A 49 11.96 -17.56 0.07
CA GLU A 49 12.18 -16.32 0.81
C GLU A 49 12.21 -15.10 -0.13
N ALA A 50 12.85 -15.24 -1.30
CA ALA A 50 12.86 -14.20 -2.33
C ALA A 50 11.46 -13.91 -2.90
N GLU A 51 10.66 -14.95 -3.16
CA GLU A 51 9.27 -14.82 -3.60
C GLU A 51 8.39 -14.17 -2.53
N ALA A 52 8.49 -14.60 -1.26
CA ALA A 52 7.79 -13.97 -0.16
C ALA A 52 8.20 -12.49 0.03
N LYS A 53 9.47 -12.14 -0.23
CA LYS A 53 9.95 -10.75 -0.20
C LYS A 53 9.39 -9.92 -1.35
N LYS A 54 9.25 -10.50 -2.55
CA LYS A 54 8.63 -9.85 -3.71
C LYS A 54 7.15 -9.61 -3.48
N GLU A 55 6.40 -10.61 -3.03
CA GLU A 55 4.97 -10.47 -2.70
C GLU A 55 4.73 -9.42 -1.61
N LYS A 56 5.57 -9.39 -0.55
CA LYS A 56 5.48 -8.36 0.48
C LYS A 56 5.71 -6.96 -0.08
N LYS A 57 6.71 -6.78 -0.97
CA LYS A 57 6.98 -5.48 -1.62
C LYS A 57 5.79 -5.05 -2.48
N GLU A 58 5.30 -5.93 -3.35
CA GLU A 58 4.14 -5.65 -4.20
C GLU A 58 2.89 -5.30 -3.38
N ALA A 59 2.62 -6.03 -2.30
CA ALA A 59 1.50 -5.74 -1.41
C ALA A 59 1.66 -4.38 -0.70
N THR A 60 2.89 -4.02 -0.29
CA THR A 60 3.13 -2.70 0.30
C THR A 60 3.00 -1.56 -0.70
N ASP A 61 3.41 -1.77 -1.95
CA ASP A 61 3.35 -0.73 -2.98
C ASP A 61 1.92 -0.51 -3.47
N LYS A 62 1.15 -1.59 -3.69
CA LYS A 62 -0.31 -1.49 -3.94
C LYS A 62 -1.05 -0.76 -2.82
N LYS A 63 -0.70 -1.04 -1.55
CA LYS A 63 -1.28 -0.32 -0.40
C LYS A 63 -0.93 1.17 -0.37
N LYS A 64 0.30 1.54 -0.75
CA LYS A 64 0.71 2.95 -0.84
C LYS A 64 -0.05 3.67 -1.96
N GLU A 65 -0.17 3.05 -3.13
CA GLU A 65 -0.91 3.59 -4.27
C GLU A 65 -2.40 3.78 -3.94
N GLU A 66 -3.03 2.79 -3.30
CA GLU A 66 -4.43 2.89 -2.86
C GLU A 66 -4.63 4.03 -1.85
N LYS A 67 -3.70 4.18 -0.89
CA LYS A 67 -3.73 5.30 0.07
C LYS A 67 -3.57 6.64 -0.64
N LEU A 68 -2.69 6.76 -1.63
CA LEU A 68 -2.51 7.98 -2.42
C LEU A 68 -3.77 8.31 -3.21
N LYS A 69 -4.35 7.33 -3.92
CA LYS A 69 -5.64 7.49 -4.64
C LYS A 69 -6.76 7.93 -3.71
N LYS A 70 -6.88 7.34 -2.51
CA LYS A 70 -7.87 7.76 -1.50
C LYS A 70 -7.65 9.21 -1.05
N GLN A 71 -6.40 9.63 -0.83
CA GLN A 71 -6.10 11.01 -0.46
C GLN A 71 -6.42 12.00 -1.60
N ILE A 72 -6.11 11.64 -2.84
CA ILE A 72 -6.44 12.44 -4.03
C ILE A 72 -7.96 12.61 -4.12
N ASN A 73 -8.72 11.50 -4.12
CA ASN A 73 -10.18 11.52 -4.17
C ASN A 73 -10.80 12.33 -3.04
N SER A 74 -10.25 12.23 -1.82
CA SER A 74 -10.74 13.02 -0.68
C SER A 74 -10.54 14.51 -0.90
N LYS A 75 -9.38 14.93 -1.44
CA LYS A 75 -9.09 16.34 -1.71
C LYS A 75 -9.91 16.89 -2.86
N GLU A 76 -10.09 16.12 -3.94
CA GLU A 76 -10.97 16.51 -5.05
C GLU A 76 -12.41 16.73 -4.58
N LYS A 77 -12.92 15.86 -3.71
CA LYS A 77 -14.24 16.02 -3.09
C LYS A 77 -14.32 17.28 -2.24
N SER A 78 -13.30 17.59 -1.45
CA SER A 78 -13.25 18.84 -0.65
C SER A 78 -13.26 20.08 -1.54
N ILE A 79 -12.42 20.11 -2.58
CA ILE A 79 -12.36 21.19 -3.57
C ILE A 79 -13.73 21.37 -4.26
N SER A 80 -14.38 20.28 -4.65
CA SER A 80 -15.72 20.33 -5.28
C SER A 80 -16.78 20.91 -4.33
N LYS A 81 -16.75 20.53 -3.05
CA LYS A 81 -17.69 21.06 -2.04
C LYS A 81 -17.48 22.55 -1.79
N GLU A 82 -16.23 22.99 -1.60
CA GLU A 82 -15.89 24.42 -1.47
C GLU A 82 -16.27 25.19 -2.74
N GLY A 83 -16.02 24.63 -3.94
CA GLY A 83 -16.42 25.22 -5.21
C GLY A 83 -17.93 25.48 -5.30
N LYS A 84 -18.76 24.50 -4.91
CA LYS A 84 -20.22 24.66 -4.84
C LYS A 84 -20.65 25.72 -3.81
N GLN A 85 -19.92 25.87 -2.71
CA GLN A 85 -20.20 26.91 -1.72
C GLN A 85 -19.88 28.31 -2.27
N ILE A 86 -18.74 28.46 -2.96
CA ILE A 86 -18.37 29.71 -3.64
C ILE A 86 -19.44 30.10 -4.66
N GLU A 87 -19.90 29.14 -5.47
CA GLU A 87 -20.95 29.39 -6.46
C GLU A 87 -22.26 29.86 -5.81
N LYS A 88 -22.69 29.22 -4.72
CA LYS A 88 -23.88 29.66 -3.95
C LYS A 88 -23.72 31.08 -3.42
N LEU A 89 -22.57 31.41 -2.85
CA LEU A 89 -22.29 32.76 -2.32
C LEU A 89 -22.27 33.80 -3.42
N LYS A 90 -21.66 33.50 -4.57
CA LYS A 90 -21.67 34.38 -5.76
C LYS A 90 -23.09 34.61 -6.28
N ASN A 91 -23.89 33.55 -6.39
CA ASN A 91 -25.30 33.65 -6.80
C ASN A 91 -26.14 34.48 -5.83
N GLN A 92 -25.89 34.36 -4.51
CA GLN A 92 -26.55 35.20 -3.50
C GLN A 92 -26.15 36.67 -3.64
N LEU A 93 -24.87 36.93 -3.85
CA LEU A 93 -24.34 38.27 -4.04
C LEU A 93 -24.88 38.92 -5.31
N GLU A 94 -24.91 38.21 -6.43
CA GLU A 94 -25.44 38.71 -7.69
C GLU A 94 -26.94 39.03 -7.59
N LYS A 95 -27.74 38.09 -7.07
CA LYS A 95 -29.18 38.31 -6.86
C LYS A 95 -29.46 39.46 -5.91
N GLY A 96 -28.70 39.56 -4.82
CA GLY A 96 -28.91 40.63 -3.83
C GLY A 96 -28.42 42.00 -4.30
N LYS A 97 -27.38 42.07 -5.15
CA LYS A 97 -26.97 43.29 -5.86
C LYS A 97 -28.04 43.73 -6.86
N LEU A 98 -28.55 42.81 -7.68
CA LEU A 98 -29.60 43.09 -8.66
C LEU A 98 -30.92 43.56 -8.02
N LYS A 99 -31.31 42.93 -6.91
CA LYS A 99 -32.54 43.31 -6.18
C LYS A 99 -32.36 44.51 -5.26
N GLY A 100 -31.13 45.01 -5.06
CA GLY A 100 -30.83 46.07 -4.10
C GLY A 100 -31.11 45.70 -2.63
N THR A 101 -31.31 44.42 -2.33
CA THR A 101 -31.71 43.95 -0.98
C THR A 101 -30.52 43.77 -0.05
N LEU A 102 -29.29 43.75 -0.57
CA LEU A 102 -28.09 43.59 0.22
C LEU A 102 -27.51 44.95 0.61
N SER A 103 -27.23 45.12 1.91
CA SER A 103 -26.46 46.25 2.43
C SER A 103 -25.01 46.20 1.91
N PRO A 104 -24.34 47.36 1.73
CA PRO A 104 -22.91 47.42 1.40
C PRO A 104 -22.03 46.58 2.33
N VAL A 105 -22.37 46.54 3.62
CA VAL A 105 -21.65 45.75 4.63
C VAL A 105 -21.81 44.25 4.39
N ASP A 106 -23.00 43.81 3.98
CA ASP A 106 -23.27 42.39 3.72
C ASP A 106 -22.63 41.92 2.42
N ILE A 107 -22.56 42.80 1.41
CA ILE A 107 -21.79 42.56 0.19
C ILE A 107 -20.34 42.30 0.53
N GLN A 108 -19.71 43.18 1.31
CA GLN A 108 -18.31 43.00 1.75
C GLN A 108 -18.11 41.68 2.51
N LYS A 109 -19.02 41.34 3.45
CA LYS A 109 -18.94 40.07 4.19
C LYS A 109 -19.03 38.85 3.27
N ILE A 110 -19.87 38.89 2.25
CA ILE A 110 -20.00 37.78 1.28
C ILE A 110 -18.74 37.72 0.40
N GLU A 111 -18.24 38.85 -0.08
CA GLU A 111 -17.00 38.93 -0.86
C GLU A 111 -15.80 38.40 -0.06
N ASP A 112 -15.67 38.78 1.21
CA ASP A 112 -14.64 38.26 2.12
C ASP A 112 -14.73 36.74 2.31
N LYS A 113 -15.95 36.21 2.45
CA LYS A 113 -16.16 34.76 2.55
C LYS A 113 -15.77 34.06 1.26
N VAL A 114 -16.15 34.62 0.10
CA VAL A 114 -15.76 34.10 -1.22
C VAL A 114 -14.25 34.10 -1.37
N ALA A 115 -13.57 35.20 -1.03
CA ALA A 115 -12.12 35.31 -1.11
C ALA A 115 -11.41 34.29 -0.19
N LYS A 116 -11.87 34.13 1.05
CA LYS A 116 -11.34 33.12 1.99
C LYS A 116 -11.51 31.70 1.46
N SER A 117 -12.68 31.36 0.92
CA SER A 117 -12.93 30.05 0.32
C SER A 117 -12.10 29.82 -0.94
N GLN A 118 -11.95 30.83 -1.82
CA GLN A 118 -11.08 30.74 -2.98
C GLN A 118 -9.62 30.49 -2.57
N MET A 119 -9.12 31.18 -1.54
CA MET A 119 -7.76 30.96 -1.03
C MET A 119 -7.59 29.53 -0.49
N LYS A 120 -8.60 28.97 0.19
CA LYS A 120 -8.58 27.57 0.64
C LYS A 120 -8.54 26.60 -0.53
N VAL A 121 -9.40 26.80 -1.53
CA VAL A 121 -9.42 25.99 -2.76
C VAL A 121 -8.07 26.02 -3.46
N MET A 122 -7.44 27.18 -3.62
CA MET A 122 -6.11 27.28 -4.25
C MET A 122 -5.06 26.50 -3.47
N LYS A 123 -5.05 26.59 -2.12
CA LYS A 123 -4.14 25.81 -1.28
C LYS A 123 -4.39 24.30 -1.41
N GLU A 124 -5.65 23.88 -1.47
CA GLU A 124 -5.99 22.47 -1.66
C GLU A 124 -5.62 21.96 -3.05
N GLN A 125 -5.82 22.75 -4.10
CA GLN A 125 -5.41 22.45 -5.48
C GLN A 125 -3.89 22.31 -5.59
N GLU A 126 -3.11 23.18 -4.94
CA GLU A 126 -1.66 23.05 -4.91
C GLU A 126 -1.23 21.75 -4.22
N LYS A 127 -1.87 21.42 -3.09
CA LYS A 127 -1.63 20.16 -2.37
C LYS A 127 -2.06 18.94 -3.20
N LEU A 128 -3.13 19.04 -4.00
CA LEU A 128 -3.57 18.00 -4.93
C LEU A 128 -2.54 17.79 -6.03
N LYS A 129 -2.06 18.88 -6.65
CA LYS A 129 -1.00 18.83 -7.67
C LYS A 129 0.28 18.18 -7.14
N LYS A 130 0.65 18.46 -5.89
CA LYS A 130 1.79 17.80 -5.21
C LYS A 130 1.55 16.30 -4.97
N LEU A 131 0.31 15.88 -4.69
CA LEU A 131 -0.01 14.45 -4.55
C LEU A 131 -0.04 13.73 -5.91
N ASN A 132 -0.59 14.36 -6.95
CA ASN A 132 -0.63 13.80 -8.30
C ASN A 132 0.77 13.62 -8.92
N ARG A 133 1.75 14.42 -8.49
CA ARG A 133 3.17 14.24 -8.86
C ARG A 133 3.86 13.06 -8.13
N LYS A 134 3.27 12.56 -7.05
CA LYS A 134 3.78 11.43 -6.26
C LYS A 134 3.15 10.10 -6.64
N LEU A 135 2.08 10.14 -7.42
CA LEU A 135 1.50 8.99 -8.09
C LEU A 135 2.34 8.68 -9.32
#